data_AF-A0A382J335-F1
#
_entry.id   AF-A0A382J335-F1
#
_cell.length_a   1.000
_cell.length_b   1.000
_cell.length_c   1.000
_cell.angle_alpha   90.00
_cell.angle_beta   90.00
_cell.angle_gamma   90.00
#
_symmetry.space_group_name_H-M   'P 1'
#
loop_
_entity.id
_entity.type
_entity.pdbx_description
1 polymer ?
#
loop_
_entity_poly.entity_id
_entity_poly.type
_entity_poly.pdbx_seq_one_letter_code
_entity_poly.pdbx_strand_id
1 'polypeptide(L)' 'MASQRLIGLCEAIESSVKKSCKNKVSISFSGGIDSTLIAFLAQKHCDVELIAVGIPDAHDLKAARSASELIDMELKVIEV' A
#
# COMPACT_ATOMS: atom_id res chain seq x y z
N MET A 1 -8.65 5.41 25.78
CA MET A 1 -8.13 6.56 24.98
C MET A 1 -6.84 6.11 24.32
N ALA A 2 -6.65 6.36 23.03
CA ALA A 2 -5.38 6.09 22.38
C ALA A 2 -4.27 6.94 23.03
N SER A 3 -3.06 6.40 23.16
CA SER A 3 -1.95 7.18 23.72
C SER A 3 -1.61 8.34 22.78
N GLN A 4 -1.14 9.46 23.32
CA GLN A 4 -0.70 10.61 22.52
C GLN A 4 0.36 10.21 21.48
N ARG A 5 1.19 9.21 21.80
CA ARG A 5 2.20 8.66 20.88
C ARG A 5 1.57 7.96 19.68
N LEU A 6 0.51 7.18 19.89
CA LEU A 6 -0.20 6.49 18.82
C LEU A 6 -0.88 7.49 17.88
N ILE A 7 -1.55 8.49 18.44
CA ILE A 7 -2.18 9.57 17.66
C ILE A 7 -1.13 10.28 16.81
N GLY A 8 -0.01 10.70 17.43
CA GLY A 8 1.07 11.37 16.72
C GLY A 8 1.70 10.52 15.61
N LEU A 9 1.82 9.19 15.81
CA LEU A 9 2.31 8.29 14.77
C LEU A 9 1.34 8.19 13.59
N CYS A 10 0.04 8.02 13.86
CA CYS A 10 -0.98 7.95 12.80
C CYS A 10 -1.01 9.24 11.97
N GLU A 11 -1.01 10.40 12.63
CA GLU A 11 -0.99 11.71 11.96
C GLU A 11 0.28 11.91 11.13
N ALA A 12 1.44 11.49 11.65
CA ALA A 12 2.70 11.59 10.93
C ALA A 12 2.72 10.74 9.65
N ILE A 13 2.23 9.49 9.72
CA ILE A 13 2.15 8.60 8.55
C ILE A 13 1.17 9.17 7.52
N GLU A 14 -0.03 9.56 7.93
CA GLU A 14 -1.05 10.10 7.01
C GLU A 14 -0.58 11.40 6.34
N SER A 15 0.02 12.33 7.11
CA SER A 15 0.59 13.57 6.58
C SER A 15 1.73 13.29 5.59
N SER A 16 2.59 12.31 5.89
CA SER A 16 3.68 11.90 5.00
C SER A 16 3.16 11.37 3.68
N VAL A 17 2.21 10.42 3.71
CA VAL A 17 1.58 9.84 2.51
C VAL A 17 0.94 10.93 1.68
N LYS A 18 0.14 11.81 2.30
CA LYS A 18 -0.52 12.92 1.61
C LYS A 18 0.47 13.85 0.90
N LYS A 19 1.62 14.16 1.52
CA LYS A 19 2.67 14.99 0.91
C LYS A 19 3.37 14.30 -0.27
N SER A 20 3.46 12.97 -0.24
CA SER A 20 4.04 12.18 -1.33
C SER A 20 3.07 11.95 -2.50
N CYS A 21 1.76 12.10 -2.28
CA CYS A 21 0.75 11.96 -3.32
C CYS A 21 0.82 13.13 -4.33
N LYS A 22 0.97 12.79 -5.62
CA LYS A 22 0.79 13.69 -6.77
C LYS A 22 -0.54 13.36 -7.45
N ASN A 23 -0.68 13.57 -8.76
CA ASN A 23 -1.89 13.17 -9.50
C ASN A 23 -2.05 11.65 -9.60
N LYS A 24 -0.96 10.94 -9.90
CA LYS A 24 -0.91 9.47 -10.01
C LYS A 24 0.41 8.95 -9.48
N VAL A 25 0.38 7.85 -8.72
CA VAL A 25 1.56 7.20 -8.15
C VAL A 25 1.49 5.69 -8.35
N SER A 26 2.65 5.03 -8.37
CA SER A 26 2.73 3.57 -8.30
C SER A 26 3.37 3.16 -6.98
N ILE A 27 2.87 2.09 -6.36
CA ILE A 27 3.38 1.56 -5.09
C ILE A 27 3.98 0.18 -5.32
N SER A 28 5.21 -0.01 -4.87
CA SER A 28 5.82 -1.34 -4.74
C SER A 28 5.07 -2.12 -3.66
N PHE A 29 4.34 -3.16 -4.07
CA PHE A 29 3.33 -3.81 -3.28
C PHE A 29 3.67 -5.28 -3.02
N SER A 30 4.10 -5.57 -1.79
CA SER A 30 4.45 -6.92 -1.33
C SER A 30 3.28 -7.66 -0.66
N GLY A 31 2.18 -6.96 -0.33
CA GLY A 31 1.09 -7.47 0.49
C GLY A 31 1.40 -7.54 2.01
N GLY A 32 2.56 -7.06 2.44
CA GLY A 32 2.87 -6.86 3.85
C GLY A 32 2.09 -5.68 4.44
N ILE A 33 2.08 -5.59 5.78
CA ILE A 33 1.34 -4.53 6.49
C ILE A 33 1.77 -3.12 6.09
N ASP A 34 3.07 -2.91 5.86
CA ASP A 34 3.62 -1.59 5.54
C ASP A 34 3.14 -1.10 4.17
N SER A 35 3.34 -1.89 3.12
CA SER A 35 2.92 -1.53 1.76
C SER A 35 1.40 -1.45 1.63
N THR A 36 0.66 -2.30 2.35
CA THR A 36 -0.81 -2.26 2.44
C THR A 36 -1.31 -0.98 3.12
N LEU A 37 -0.70 -0.57 4.23
CA LEU A 37 -1.06 0.67 4.91
C LEU A 37 -0.82 1.89 4.01
N ILE A 38 0.32 1.95 3.33
CA ILE A 38 0.63 3.06 2.42
C ILE A 38 -0.34 3.10 1.25
N ALA A 39 -0.68 1.95 0.64
CA ALA A 39 -1.67 1.87 -0.43
C ALA A 39 -3.06 2.35 0.01
N PHE A 40 -3.53 1.84 1.15
CA PHE A 40 -4.83 2.18 1.72
C PHE A 40 -4.96 3.68 2.08
N LEU A 41 -3.87 4.32 2.49
CA LEU A 41 -3.85 5.75 2.74
C LEU A 41 -3.73 6.58 1.45
N ALA A 42 -2.88 6.16 0.51
CA ALA A 42 -2.63 6.90 -0.72
C ALA A 42 -3.86 6.98 -1.63
N GLN A 43 -4.69 5.93 -1.67
CA GLN A 43 -5.93 5.93 -2.48
C GLN A 43 -6.95 7.00 -2.05
N LYS A 44 -6.83 7.54 -0.82
CA LYS A 44 -7.67 8.64 -0.34
C LYS A 44 -7.27 10.00 -0.92
N HIS A 45 -6.11 10.07 -1.58
CA HIS A 45 -5.48 11.34 -1.95
C HIS A 45 -5.07 11.43 -3.43
N CYS A 46 -4.88 10.30 -4.11
CA CYS A 46 -4.50 10.27 -5.53
C CYS A 46 -4.87 8.95 -6.21
N ASP A 47 -4.69 8.88 -7.53
CA ASP A 47 -4.77 7.64 -8.31
C ASP A 47 -3.54 6.76 -8.02
N VAL A 48 -3.76 5.47 -7.71
CA VAL A 48 -2.74 4.54 -7.24
C VAL A 48 -2.72 3.27 -8.09
N GLU A 49 -1.55 2.93 -8.64
CA GLU A 49 -1.28 1.61 -9.23
C GLU A 49 -0.47 0.76 -8.24
N LEU A 50 -0.93 -0.46 -7.93
CA LEU A 50 -0.17 -1.42 -7.13
C LEU A 50 0.67 -2.31 -8.07
N ILE A 51 1.95 -2.45 -7.78
CA ILE A 51 2.87 -3.30 -8.56
C ILE A 51 3.56 -4.31 -7.64
N ALA A 52 3.32 -5.60 -7.89
CA ALA A 52 4.08 -6.69 -7.28
C ALA A 52 5.02 -7.32 -8.32
N VAL A 53 6.25 -7.63 -7.91
CA VAL A 53 7.24 -8.32 -8.75
C VAL A 53 7.71 -9.57 -8.03
N GLY A 54 7.77 -10.70 -8.73
CA GLY A 54 8.21 -11.97 -8.15
C GLY A 54 8.40 -13.07 -9.19
N ILE A 55 8.86 -14.23 -8.74
CA ILE A 55 8.88 -15.43 -9.59
C ILE A 55 7.49 -16.09 -9.62
N PRO A 56 7.16 -16.88 -10.66
CA PRO A 56 5.92 -17.64 -10.71
C PRO A 56 5.69 -18.45 -9.43
N ASP A 57 4.44 -18.49 -8.96
CA ASP A 57 4.00 -19.18 -7.74
C ASP A 57 4.62 -18.73 -6.41
N ALA A 58 5.40 -17.64 -6.39
CA ALA A 58 5.96 -17.08 -5.18
C ALA A 58 4.89 -16.79 -4.12
N HIS A 59 5.21 -17.11 -2.87
CA HIS A 59 4.34 -16.83 -1.73
C HIS A 59 4.02 -15.34 -1.61
N ASP A 60 4.99 -14.47 -1.91
CA ASP A 60 4.83 -13.02 -1.83
C ASP A 60 3.83 -12.47 -2.85
N LEU A 61 3.73 -13.08 -4.05
CA LEU A 61 2.72 -12.71 -5.03
C LEU A 61 1.31 -13.10 -4.56
N LYS A 62 1.17 -14.22 -3.85
CA LYS A 62 -0.10 -14.62 -3.23
C LYS A 62 -0.50 -13.66 -2.12
N ALA A 63 0.44 -13.27 -1.25
CA ALA A 63 0.20 -12.29 -0.21
C ALA A 63 -0.21 -10.92 -0.78
N ALA A 64 0.48 -10.47 -1.85
CA ALA A 64 0.13 -9.25 -2.57
C ALA A 64 -1.30 -9.31 -3.13
N ARG A 65 -1.70 -10.40 -3.80
CA ARG A 65 -3.08 -10.54 -4.31
C ARG A 65 -4.12 -10.50 -3.19
N SER A 66 -3.92 -11.27 -2.13
CA SER A 66 -4.85 -11.29 -0.99
C SER A 66 -4.98 -9.92 -0.32
N ALA A 67 -3.86 -9.19 -0.17
CA ALA A 67 -3.87 -7.86 0.44
C ALA A 67 -4.51 -6.81 -0.46
N SER A 68 -4.31 -6.87 -1.79
CA SER A 68 -4.95 -5.94 -2.73
C SER A 68 -6.46 -6.14 -2.79
N GLU A 69 -6.93 -7.40 -2.73
CA GLU A 69 -8.36 -7.73 -2.60
C GLU A 69 -8.96 -7.19 -1.30
N LEU A 70 -8.23 -7.29 -0.17
CA LEU A 70 -8.70 -6.80 1.13
C LEU A 70 -8.93 -5.27 1.14
N ILE A 71 -8.12 -4.52 0.39
CA ILE A 71 -8.24 -3.05 0.31
C ILE A 71 -9.00 -2.58 -0.94
N ASP A 72 -9.59 -3.51 -1.70
CA ASP A 72 -10.36 -3.27 -2.92
C ASP A 72 -9.60 -2.46 -3.99
N MET A 73 -8.36 -2.88 -4.28
CA MET A 73 -7.48 -2.23 -5.26
C MET A 73 -6.96 -3.24 -6.29
N GLU A 74 -6.83 -2.79 -7.55
CA GLU A 74 -6.28 -3.60 -8.62
C GLU A 74 -4.76 -3.76 -8.48
N LEU A 75 -4.27 -5.00 -8.61
CA LEU A 75 -2.85 -5.34 -8.54
C LEU A 75 -2.30 -5.73 -9.91
N LYS A 76 -1.26 -5.03 -10.34
CA LYS A 76 -0.43 -5.43 -11.47
C LYS A 76 0.70 -6.33 -11.00
N VAL A 77 0.77 -7.55 -11.53
CA VAL A 77 1.84 -8.51 -11.24
C VAL A 77 2.80 -8.60 -12.41
N ILE A 78 4.09 -8.52 -12.12
CA ILE A 78 5.19 -8.71 -13.07
C ILE A 78 5.96 -9.95 -12.63
N GLU A 79 5.89 -11.01 -13.43
CA GLU A 79 6.66 -12.23 -13.21
C GLU A 79 7.99 -12.18 -13.97
N VAL A 80 9.07 -12.59 -13.31
CA VAL A 80 10.46 -12.60 -13.84
C VAL A 80 11.13 -13.95 -13.72
#